data_AF-A0A7V2H792-F1
#
_entry.id   AF-A0A7V2H792-F1
#
_cell.length_a   1.000
_cell.length_b   1.000
_cell.length_c   1.000
_cell.angle_alpha   90.00
_cell.angle_beta   90.00
_cell.angle_gamma   90.00
#
_symmetry.space_group_name_H-M   'P 1'
#
loop_
_entity.id
_entity.type
_entity.pdbx_description
1 polymer ?
#
loop_
_entity_poly.entity_id
_entity_poly.type
_entity_poly.pdbx_seq_one_letter_code
_entity_poly.pdbx_strand_id
1 'polypeptide(L)'
;MATRTYNVISFGGRRLSGRSAFDNLKWRRGISLVELLIALAISAMLLTATAVAIDASFKSYRINQEQASLIQKARLAANRILANIRQTEAHAPYTTSLLANFAAGQTVTDTGIQMYDDAGTLTRYYLDATNQRLMMRTGSSTPRVLLEGVTNFSMTLEPMRSSTSIRTGGVYDLLSRATILLTVRTADNTVMNSETTGDQTVTISSSVMPRRNVW
;
A
#
# COMPACT_ATOMS: atom_id res chain seq x y z
N MET A 1 22.22 115.13 14.62
CA MET A 1 20.79 115.13 14.95
C MET A 1 20.17 113.88 14.34
N ALA A 2 20.03 112.81 15.13
CA ALA A 2 19.07 111.71 14.98
C ALA A 2 19.34 110.68 16.07
N THR A 3 18.34 110.54 16.93
CA THR A 3 18.16 109.71 18.11
C THR A 3 18.28 108.20 17.83
N ARG A 4 18.85 107.41 18.76
CA ARG A 4 18.22 106.16 19.22
C ARG A 4 18.88 105.54 20.46
N THR A 5 18.16 105.75 21.56
CA THR A 5 17.83 104.82 22.65
C THR A 5 18.48 103.42 22.68
N TYR A 6 19.23 103.19 23.76
CA TYR A 6 19.59 101.88 24.29
C TYR A 6 18.45 101.36 25.17
N ASN A 7 18.01 100.12 24.94
CA ASN A 7 17.09 99.42 25.84
C ASN A 7 17.82 98.25 26.49
N VAL A 8 18.06 98.39 27.79
CA VAL A 8 18.62 97.38 28.68
C VAL A 8 17.46 96.50 29.14
N ILE A 9 17.40 95.26 28.68
CA ILE A 9 16.41 94.30 29.20
C ILE A 9 17.03 93.48 30.33
N SER A 10 16.41 93.70 31.48
CA SER A 10 16.57 93.11 32.80
C SER A 10 16.52 91.59 32.84
N PHE A 11 17.29 91.05 33.78
CA PHE A 11 17.30 89.70 34.29
C PHE A 11 15.91 89.19 34.67
N GLY A 12 15.59 87.96 34.23
CA GLY A 12 14.47 87.17 34.70
C GLY A 12 14.91 85.71 34.81
N GLY A 13 15.26 85.31 36.03
CA GLY A 13 15.77 83.97 36.34
C GLY A 13 14.80 82.87 35.97
N ARG A 14 15.25 81.93 35.14
CA ARG A 14 14.57 80.67 34.89
C ARG A 14 15.36 79.55 35.57
N ARG A 15 14.79 79.03 36.65
CA ARG A 15 15.27 77.86 37.40
C ARG A 15 15.49 76.69 36.45
N LEU A 16 16.70 76.12 36.49
CA LEU A 16 17.04 74.87 35.84
C LEU A 16 16.23 73.75 36.51
N SER A 17 15.20 73.28 35.80
CA SER A 17 14.45 72.08 36.15
C SER A 17 15.33 70.87 35.82
N GLY A 18 15.99 70.33 36.84
CA GLY A 18 16.56 68.99 36.80
C GLY A 18 15.43 67.97 36.73
N ARG A 19 15.21 67.39 35.55
CA ARG A 19 14.42 66.17 35.38
C ARG A 19 15.40 65.02 35.12
N SER A 20 15.42 64.08 36.07
CA SER A 20 16.16 62.83 36.07
C SER A 20 15.86 62.02 34.81
N ALA A 21 16.87 61.87 33.95
CA ALA A 21 16.81 60.99 32.78
C ALA A 21 17.15 59.52 33.12
N PHE A 22 16.92 59.08 34.37
CA PHE A 22 17.34 57.75 34.83
C PHE A 22 16.29 56.97 35.64
N ASP A 23 15.01 57.33 35.59
CA ASP A 23 13.96 56.63 36.36
C ASP A 23 13.06 55.76 35.47
N ASN A 24 13.63 54.85 34.67
CA ASN A 24 12.85 53.75 34.06
C ASN A 24 13.68 52.54 33.61
N LEU A 25 14.75 52.18 34.33
CA LEU A 25 15.26 50.81 34.27
C LEU A 25 14.33 49.93 35.11
N LYS A 26 13.20 49.52 34.50
CA LYS A 26 12.37 48.43 35.03
C LYS A 26 13.30 47.28 35.40
N TRP A 27 13.44 47.01 36.69
CA TRP A 27 14.12 45.82 37.17
C TRP A 27 13.47 44.61 36.50
N ARG A 28 14.19 44.03 35.55
CA ARG A 28 13.84 42.75 34.93
C ARG A 28 13.86 41.73 36.06
N ARG A 29 12.69 41.35 36.57
CA ARG A 29 12.56 40.20 37.46
C ARG A 29 13.10 38.99 36.70
N GLY A 30 14.23 38.46 37.16
CA GLY A 30 14.79 37.23 36.61
C GLY A 30 13.83 36.06 36.85
N ILE A 31 13.92 35.03 36.01
CA ILE A 31 13.18 33.78 36.20
C ILE A 31 13.59 33.17 37.54
N SER A 32 12.60 32.83 38.37
CA SER A 32 12.84 32.07 39.60
C SER A 32 13.30 30.65 39.26
N LEU A 33 14.18 30.07 40.09
CA LEU A 33 14.65 28.69 39.94
C LEU A 33 13.46 27.71 39.83
N VAL A 34 12.40 27.94 40.63
CA VAL A 34 11.19 27.12 40.59
C VAL A 34 10.45 27.24 39.25
N GLU A 35 10.35 28.46 38.70
CA GLU A 35 9.73 28.68 37.39
C GLU A 35 10.52 28.01 36.26
N LEU A 36 11.85 28.02 36.33
CA LEU A 36 12.73 27.34 35.37
C LEU A 36 12.58 25.81 35.46
N LEU A 37 12.48 25.25 36.67
CA LEU A 37 12.24 23.81 36.85
C LEU A 37 10.87 23.37 36.34
N ILE A 38 9.83 24.18 36.56
CA ILE A 38 8.48 23.90 36.04
C ILE A 38 8.49 23.97 34.52
N ALA A 39 9.10 25.01 33.92
CA ALA A 39 9.23 25.13 32.48
C ALA A 39 9.98 23.93 31.89
N LEU A 40 11.09 23.52 32.51
CA LEU A 40 11.87 22.35 32.09
C LEU A 40 11.06 21.06 32.20
N ALA A 41 10.29 20.85 33.28
CA ALA A 41 9.45 19.68 33.46
C ALA A 41 8.35 19.60 32.39
N ILE A 42 7.69 20.73 32.09
CA ILE A 42 6.67 20.79 31.04
C ILE A 42 7.30 20.53 29.66
N SER A 43 8.44 21.15 29.36
CA SER A 43 9.16 20.90 28.10
C SER A 43 9.59 19.44 27.95
N ALA A 44 10.10 18.83 29.02
CA ALA A 44 10.46 17.41 29.03
C ALA A 44 9.24 16.52 28.77
N MET A 45 8.11 16.77 29.44
CA MET A 45 6.86 16.05 29.20
C MET A 45 6.40 16.18 27.74
N LEU A 46 6.38 17.40 27.19
CA LEU A 46 6.01 17.63 25.80
C LEU A 46 6.95 16.91 24.81
N LEU A 47 8.27 16.94 25.08
CA LEU A 47 9.25 16.25 24.24
C LEU A 47 9.07 14.72 24.28
N THR A 48 8.77 14.15 25.45
CA THR A 48 8.47 12.72 25.55
C THR A 48 7.18 12.35 24.82
N ALA A 49 6.14 13.17 24.92
CA ALA A 49 4.88 12.96 24.21
C ALA A 49 5.06 13.03 22.68
N THR A 50 5.84 13.99 22.18
CA THR A 50 6.14 14.10 20.74
C THR A 50 7.01 12.94 20.25
N ALA A 51 7.98 12.49 21.05
CA ALA A 51 8.80 11.33 20.70
C ALA A 51 7.95 10.06 20.52
N VAL A 52 7.00 9.80 21.42
CA VAL A 52 6.07 8.66 21.32
C VAL A 52 5.15 8.81 20.10
N ALA A 53 4.62 10.01 19.85
CA ALA A 53 3.76 10.25 18.69
C ALA A 53 4.51 10.04 17.35
N ILE A 54 5.78 10.45 17.27
CA ILE A 54 6.61 10.26 16.07
C ILE A 54 6.92 8.78 15.85
N ASP A 55 7.27 8.04 16.90
CA ASP A 55 7.51 6.59 16.81
C ASP A 55 6.27 5.84 16.30
N ALA A 56 5.09 6.15 16.85
CA ALA A 56 3.81 5.62 16.35
C ALA A 56 3.56 5.99 14.87
N SER A 57 3.88 7.22 14.47
CA SER A 57 3.70 7.68 13.09
C SER A 57 4.59 6.92 12.10
N PHE A 58 5.86 6.68 12.45
CA PHE A 58 6.77 5.91 11.60
C PHE A 58 6.33 4.45 11.46
N LYS A 59 5.86 3.83 12.55
CA LYS A 59 5.32 2.47 12.52
C LYS A 59 4.12 2.36 11.58
N SER A 60 3.16 3.28 11.71
CA SER A 60 1.98 3.34 10.84
C SER A 60 2.37 3.55 9.37
N TYR A 61 3.31 4.46 9.10
CA TYR A 61 3.79 4.70 7.75
C TYR A 61 4.41 3.46 7.11
N ARG A 62 5.24 2.71 7.85
CA ARG A 62 5.87 1.48 7.35
C ARG A 62 4.83 0.43 6.97
N ILE A 63 3.86 0.17 7.84
CA ILE A 63 2.77 -0.78 7.60
C ILE A 63 2.00 -0.40 6.32
N ASN A 64 1.62 0.87 6.19
CA ASN A 64 0.89 1.35 5.02
C ASN A 64 1.70 1.21 3.72
N GLN A 65 3.02 1.43 3.77
CA GLN A 65 3.89 1.26 2.61
C GLN A 65 4.02 -0.21 2.18
N GLU A 66 4.13 -1.13 3.15
CA GLU A 66 4.15 -2.57 2.87
C GLU A 66 2.83 -3.03 2.26
N GLN A 67 1.69 -2.58 2.78
CA GLN A 67 0.37 -2.85 2.19
C GLN A 67 0.27 -2.35 0.76
N ALA A 68 0.67 -1.10 0.52
CA ALA A 68 0.63 -0.51 -0.81
C ALA A 68 1.48 -1.32 -1.80
N SER A 69 2.69 -1.73 -1.38
CA SER A 69 3.56 -2.59 -2.18
C SER A 69 2.94 -3.95 -2.49
N LEU A 70 2.34 -4.60 -1.48
CA LEU A 70 1.69 -5.90 -1.65
C LEU A 70 0.50 -5.84 -2.59
N ILE A 71 -0.37 -4.83 -2.46
CA ILE A 71 -1.51 -4.63 -3.36
C ILE A 71 -1.02 -4.42 -4.80
N GLN A 72 0.02 -3.63 -5.01
CA GLN A 72 0.59 -3.40 -6.33
C GLN A 72 1.14 -4.70 -6.96
N LYS A 73 1.93 -5.46 -6.20
CA LYS A 73 2.47 -6.76 -6.64
C LYS A 73 1.35 -7.76 -6.93
N ALA A 74 0.33 -7.83 -6.09
CA ALA A 74 -0.82 -8.72 -6.26
C ALA A 74 -1.63 -8.36 -7.52
N ARG A 75 -1.89 -7.07 -7.76
CA ARG A 75 -2.55 -6.59 -8.99
C ARG A 75 -1.71 -6.89 -10.24
N LEU A 76 -0.40 -6.69 -10.17
CA LEU A 76 0.50 -7.01 -11.28
C LEU A 76 0.46 -8.52 -11.60
N ALA A 77 0.51 -9.38 -10.59
CA ALA A 77 0.42 -10.82 -10.76
C ALA A 77 -0.94 -11.24 -11.34
N ALA A 78 -2.05 -10.74 -10.79
CA ALA A 78 -3.39 -11.00 -11.30
C ALA A 78 -3.52 -10.54 -12.77
N ASN A 79 -3.11 -9.30 -13.09
CA ASN A 79 -3.16 -8.78 -14.45
C ASN A 79 -2.35 -9.61 -15.44
N ARG A 80 -1.17 -10.12 -15.04
CA ARG A 80 -0.37 -11.02 -15.88
C ARG A 80 -1.09 -12.35 -16.14
N ILE A 81 -1.70 -12.95 -15.13
CA ILE A 81 -2.47 -14.19 -15.31
C ILE A 81 -3.66 -13.93 -16.23
N LEU A 82 -4.45 -12.88 -15.98
CA LEU A 82 -5.61 -12.53 -16.80
C LEU A 82 -5.20 -12.22 -18.25
N ALA A 83 -4.08 -11.53 -18.47
CA ALA A 83 -3.55 -11.27 -19.81
C ALA A 83 -3.19 -12.57 -20.53
N ASN A 84 -2.53 -13.50 -19.85
CA ASN A 84 -2.20 -14.80 -20.43
C ASN A 84 -3.44 -15.63 -20.75
N ILE A 85 -4.44 -15.67 -19.86
CA ILE A 85 -5.72 -16.33 -20.14
C ILE A 85 -6.39 -15.76 -21.40
N ARG A 86 -6.29 -14.44 -21.63
CA ARG A 86 -6.83 -13.81 -22.86
C ARG A 86 -6.06 -14.20 -24.11
N GLN A 87 -4.77 -14.50 -24.02
CA GLN A 87 -3.91 -14.72 -25.18
C GLN A 87 -3.82 -16.19 -25.57
N THR A 88 -3.94 -17.11 -24.61
CA THR A 88 -3.86 -18.56 -24.84
C THR A 88 -5.16 -19.12 -25.43
N GLU A 89 -5.04 -20.19 -26.22
CA GLU A 89 -6.16 -20.80 -26.95
C GLU A 89 -6.91 -21.82 -26.10
N ALA A 90 -6.17 -22.73 -25.46
CA ALA A 90 -6.75 -23.80 -24.66
C ALA A 90 -6.40 -23.64 -23.18
N HIS A 91 -7.35 -23.99 -22.32
CA HIS A 91 -7.22 -23.87 -20.87
C HIS A 91 -7.76 -25.13 -20.21
N ALA A 92 -7.13 -25.53 -19.12
CA ALA A 92 -7.56 -26.67 -18.31
C ALA A 92 -7.27 -26.39 -16.83
N PRO A 93 -7.98 -27.07 -15.91
CA PRO A 93 -7.62 -27.08 -14.51
C PRO A 93 -6.18 -27.58 -14.33
N TYR A 94 -5.48 -27.07 -13.32
CA TYR A 94 -4.16 -27.54 -12.94
C TYR A 94 -4.18 -28.95 -12.35
N THR A 95 -5.17 -29.24 -11.51
CA THR A 95 -5.33 -30.50 -10.78
C THR A 95 -5.97 -31.55 -11.68
N THR A 96 -5.28 -32.68 -11.86
CA THR A 96 -5.66 -33.77 -12.78
C THR A 96 -7.04 -34.36 -12.50
N SER A 97 -7.45 -34.46 -11.24
CA SER A 97 -8.77 -35.01 -10.85
C SER A 97 -9.95 -34.13 -11.30
N LEU A 98 -9.73 -32.84 -11.55
CA LEU A 98 -10.78 -31.91 -11.96
C LEU A 98 -10.97 -31.87 -13.49
N LEU A 99 -10.05 -32.44 -14.27
CA LEU A 99 -10.14 -32.44 -15.74
C LEU A 99 -11.38 -33.16 -16.25
N ALA A 100 -11.75 -34.30 -15.65
CA ALA A 100 -12.93 -35.05 -16.06
C ALA A 100 -14.23 -34.24 -15.84
N ASN A 101 -14.33 -33.54 -14.71
CA ASN A 101 -15.47 -32.68 -14.40
C ASN A 101 -15.55 -31.49 -15.36
N PHE A 102 -14.40 -30.87 -15.66
CA PHE A 102 -14.32 -29.79 -16.64
C PHE A 102 -14.74 -30.26 -18.04
N ALA A 103 -14.23 -31.42 -18.50
CA ALA A 103 -14.59 -32.02 -19.78
C ALA A 103 -16.06 -32.43 -19.87
N ALA A 104 -16.69 -32.76 -18.73
CA ALA A 104 -18.12 -33.01 -18.61
C ALA A 104 -18.99 -31.73 -18.58
N GLY A 105 -18.37 -30.54 -18.62
CA GLY A 105 -19.08 -29.26 -18.63
C GLY A 105 -19.42 -28.71 -17.24
N GLN A 106 -18.83 -29.25 -16.18
CA GLN A 106 -19.01 -28.72 -14.83
C GLN A 106 -18.06 -27.57 -14.55
N THR A 107 -18.56 -26.53 -13.89
CA THR A 107 -17.72 -25.46 -13.34
C THR A 107 -16.85 -26.04 -12.22
N VAL A 108 -15.54 -25.83 -12.30
CA VAL A 108 -14.57 -26.37 -11.34
C VAL A 108 -13.79 -25.25 -10.66
N THR A 109 -13.51 -25.39 -9.37
CA THR A 109 -12.63 -24.49 -8.63
C THR A 109 -11.33 -25.21 -8.31
N ASP A 110 -10.21 -24.62 -8.71
CA ASP A 110 -8.88 -25.21 -8.59
C ASP A 110 -7.87 -24.19 -8.00
N THR A 111 -6.71 -24.68 -7.59
CA THR A 111 -5.57 -23.88 -7.13
C THR A 111 -4.62 -23.45 -8.25
N GLY A 112 -5.04 -23.61 -9.51
CA GLY A 112 -4.23 -23.31 -10.68
C GLY A 112 -4.92 -23.45 -12.03
N ILE A 113 -4.27 -22.92 -13.08
CA ILE A 113 -4.58 -23.19 -14.50
C ILE A 113 -3.39 -23.84 -15.17
N GLN A 114 -3.70 -24.60 -16.20
CA GLN A 114 -2.79 -24.85 -17.30
C GLN A 114 -3.38 -24.24 -18.57
N MET A 115 -2.51 -23.68 -19.41
CA MET A 115 -2.90 -22.99 -20.63
C MET A 115 -1.91 -23.31 -21.73
N TYR A 116 -2.40 -23.46 -22.95
CA TYR A 116 -1.58 -23.65 -24.14
C TYR A 116 -1.66 -22.41 -25.03
N ASP A 117 -0.51 -21.88 -25.41
CA ASP A 117 -0.45 -20.84 -26.44
C ASP A 117 -0.63 -21.41 -27.85
N ASP A 118 -0.74 -20.52 -28.84
CA ASP A 118 -0.92 -20.88 -30.26
C ASP A 118 0.28 -21.71 -30.81
N ALA A 119 1.43 -21.70 -30.13
CA ALA A 119 2.62 -22.50 -30.46
C ALA A 119 2.67 -23.85 -29.71
N GLY A 120 1.65 -24.17 -28.90
CA GLY A 120 1.59 -25.39 -28.08
C GLY A 120 2.42 -25.34 -26.80
N THR A 121 2.97 -24.19 -26.42
CA THR A 121 3.74 -24.02 -25.19
C THR A 121 2.82 -23.98 -23.98
N LEU A 122 3.03 -24.90 -23.05
CA LEU A 122 2.23 -25.02 -21.84
C LEU A 122 2.68 -24.04 -20.75
N THR A 123 1.83 -23.09 -20.39
CA THR A 123 2.04 -22.22 -19.23
C THR A 123 1.11 -22.62 -18.09
N ARG A 124 1.68 -22.80 -16.89
CA ARG A 124 0.95 -23.18 -15.68
C ARG A 124 1.09 -22.10 -14.62
N TYR A 125 -0.02 -21.81 -13.96
CA TYR A 125 -0.07 -21.02 -12.73
C TYR A 125 -0.63 -21.88 -11.63
N TYR A 126 0.05 -21.93 -10.48
CA TYR A 126 -0.39 -22.76 -9.36
C TYR A 126 0.10 -22.20 -8.03
N LEU A 127 -0.64 -22.52 -6.97
CA LEU A 127 -0.24 -22.21 -5.60
C LEU A 127 0.72 -23.28 -5.08
N ASP A 128 1.89 -22.85 -4.61
CA ASP A 128 2.70 -23.63 -3.68
C ASP A 128 2.27 -23.24 -2.25
N ALA A 129 1.34 -24.02 -1.69
CA ALA A 129 0.76 -23.77 -0.38
C ALA A 129 1.77 -23.93 0.76
N THR A 130 2.83 -24.72 0.57
CA THR A 130 3.86 -24.97 1.59
C THR A 130 4.73 -23.73 1.76
N ASN A 131 5.15 -23.13 0.64
CA ASN A 131 6.00 -21.95 0.64
C ASN A 131 5.21 -20.63 0.53
N GLN A 132 3.88 -20.69 0.52
CA GLN A 132 2.98 -19.53 0.35
C GLN A 132 3.33 -18.67 -0.87
N ARG A 133 3.57 -19.33 -2.01
CA ARG A 133 4.04 -18.69 -3.24
C ARG A 133 3.14 -19.00 -4.41
N LEU A 134 2.83 -17.98 -5.20
CA LEU A 134 2.20 -18.16 -6.51
C LEU A 134 3.30 -18.40 -7.54
N MET A 135 3.24 -19.55 -8.18
CA MET A 135 4.26 -20.03 -9.11
C MET A 135 3.77 -19.91 -10.55
N MET A 136 4.70 -19.59 -11.44
CA MET A 136 4.53 -19.64 -12.89
C MET A 136 5.54 -20.61 -13.48
N ARG A 137 5.10 -21.49 -14.38
CA ARG A 137 5.99 -22.35 -15.15
C ARG A 137 5.58 -22.34 -16.61
N THR A 138 6.53 -22.04 -17.49
CA THR A 138 6.31 -22.08 -18.95
C THR A 138 7.14 -23.21 -19.55
N GLY A 139 6.48 -24.14 -20.25
CA GLY A 139 7.06 -25.34 -20.79
C GLY A 139 7.80 -26.17 -19.74
N SER A 140 9.02 -26.57 -20.08
CA SER A 140 9.93 -27.33 -19.20
C SER A 140 10.75 -26.45 -18.26
N SER A 141 10.70 -25.12 -18.39
CA SER A 141 11.56 -24.18 -17.64
C SER A 141 11.40 -24.28 -16.12
N THR A 142 12.39 -23.76 -15.39
CA THR A 142 12.36 -23.64 -13.94
C THR A 142 11.18 -22.78 -13.49
N PRO A 143 10.38 -23.24 -12.50
CA PRO A 143 9.31 -22.43 -11.94
C PRO A 143 9.82 -21.08 -11.42
N ARG A 144 9.07 -20.01 -11.71
CA ARG A 144 9.34 -18.64 -11.24
C ARG A 144 8.29 -18.22 -10.24
N VAL A 145 8.72 -17.54 -9.18
CA VAL A 145 7.82 -16.95 -8.19
C VAL A 145 7.23 -15.66 -8.76
N LEU A 146 5.91 -15.58 -8.84
CA LEU A 146 5.20 -14.35 -9.20
C LEU A 146 4.90 -13.48 -8.00
N LEU A 147 4.53 -14.11 -6.90
CA LEU A 147 4.09 -13.45 -5.69
C LEU A 147 4.37 -14.32 -4.46
N GLU A 148 4.79 -13.68 -3.38
CA GLU A 148 5.04 -14.31 -2.08
C GLU A 148 3.96 -13.89 -1.08
N GLY A 149 3.83 -14.65 0.02
CA GLY A 149 2.82 -14.38 1.05
C GLY A 149 1.41 -14.72 0.61
N VAL A 150 1.25 -15.61 -0.37
CA VAL A 150 -0.07 -16.00 -0.89
C VAL A 150 -0.68 -17.06 0.02
N THR A 151 -1.74 -16.68 0.74
CA THR A 151 -2.45 -17.57 1.66
C THR A 151 -3.56 -18.34 0.98
N ASN A 152 -4.17 -17.75 -0.05
CA ASN A 152 -5.19 -18.41 -0.85
C ASN A 152 -5.03 -17.98 -2.30
N PHE A 153 -5.10 -18.94 -3.21
CA PHE A 153 -5.23 -18.72 -4.63
C PHE A 153 -6.17 -19.78 -5.15
N SER A 154 -7.35 -19.35 -5.53
CA SER A 154 -8.37 -20.21 -6.11
C SER A 154 -8.85 -19.62 -7.41
N MET A 155 -9.24 -20.51 -8.31
CA MET A 155 -9.70 -20.12 -9.63
C MET A 155 -10.86 -20.99 -10.05
N THR A 156 -11.98 -20.35 -10.31
CA THR A 156 -13.20 -20.97 -10.80
C THR A 156 -13.22 -20.89 -12.31
N LEU A 157 -13.31 -22.04 -12.97
CA LEU A 157 -13.25 -22.23 -14.41
C LEU A 157 -14.62 -22.69 -14.92
N GLU A 158 -15.21 -21.89 -15.81
CA GLU A 158 -16.48 -22.18 -16.48
C GLU A 158 -16.20 -22.76 -17.88
N PRO A 159 -16.50 -24.04 -18.14
CA PRO A 159 -16.22 -24.67 -19.42
C PRO A 159 -17.17 -24.23 -20.54
N MET A 160 -16.71 -24.38 -21.79
CA MET A 160 -17.47 -24.17 -23.03
C MET A 160 -17.05 -25.21 -24.07
N ARG A 161 -17.93 -25.49 -25.03
CA ARG A 161 -17.62 -26.35 -26.17
C ARG A 161 -17.18 -25.50 -27.37
N SER A 162 -16.15 -25.94 -28.07
CA SER A 162 -15.77 -25.45 -29.39
C SER A 162 -16.83 -25.76 -30.44
N SER A 163 -16.81 -25.04 -31.56
CA SER A 163 -17.68 -25.30 -32.72
C SER A 163 -17.51 -26.74 -33.24
N THR A 164 -16.27 -27.24 -33.26
CA THR A 164 -15.94 -28.62 -33.63
C THR A 164 -16.53 -29.62 -32.64
N SER A 165 -16.40 -29.39 -31.34
CA SER A 165 -16.99 -30.23 -30.30
C SER A 165 -18.52 -30.28 -30.42
N ILE A 166 -19.18 -29.15 -30.67
CA ILE A 166 -20.63 -29.10 -30.87
C ILE A 166 -21.06 -29.94 -32.08
N ARG A 167 -20.36 -29.82 -33.22
CA ARG A 167 -20.68 -30.55 -34.45
C ARG A 167 -20.48 -32.06 -34.33
N THR A 168 -19.48 -32.49 -33.56
CA THR A 168 -19.09 -33.90 -33.42
C THR A 168 -19.70 -34.59 -32.20
N GLY A 169 -20.41 -33.87 -31.34
CA GLY A 169 -20.86 -34.43 -30.06
C GLY A 169 -19.74 -34.60 -29.02
N GLY A 170 -18.59 -33.91 -29.20
CA GLY A 170 -17.42 -34.00 -28.33
C GLY A 170 -17.57 -33.37 -26.93
N VAL A 171 -16.50 -33.42 -26.14
CA VAL A 171 -16.43 -32.91 -24.76
C VAL A 171 -16.29 -31.38 -24.68
N TYR A 172 -16.42 -30.81 -23.48
CA TYR A 172 -16.08 -29.42 -23.23
C TYR A 172 -14.55 -29.25 -23.24
N ASP A 173 -14.07 -28.37 -24.10
CA ASP A 173 -12.65 -28.23 -24.45
C ASP A 173 -12.13 -26.79 -24.34
N LEU A 174 -13.02 -25.80 -24.30
CA LEU A 174 -12.68 -24.38 -24.19
C LEU A 174 -13.13 -23.81 -22.84
N LEU A 175 -12.57 -22.65 -22.51
CA LEU A 175 -12.94 -21.89 -21.32
C LEU A 175 -13.86 -20.73 -21.71
N SER A 176 -15.02 -20.64 -21.07
CA SER A 176 -15.93 -19.50 -21.18
C SER A 176 -15.40 -18.32 -20.35
N ARG A 177 -15.06 -18.60 -19.09
CA ARG A 177 -14.67 -17.61 -18.10
C ARG A 177 -13.78 -18.25 -17.04
N ALA A 178 -12.75 -17.52 -16.62
CA ALA A 178 -12.04 -17.79 -15.38
C ALA A 178 -12.33 -16.67 -14.38
N THR A 179 -12.51 -17.03 -13.11
CA THR A 179 -12.57 -16.09 -11.98
C THR A 179 -11.47 -16.45 -11.01
N ILE A 180 -10.58 -15.52 -10.72
CA ILE A 180 -9.44 -15.67 -9.83
C ILE A 180 -9.76 -14.98 -8.51
N LEU A 181 -9.51 -15.67 -7.40
CA LEU A 181 -9.48 -15.13 -6.06
C LEU A 181 -8.08 -15.33 -5.49
N LEU A 182 -7.43 -14.22 -5.16
CA LEU A 182 -6.07 -14.18 -4.65
C LEU A 182 -6.06 -13.46 -3.31
N THR A 183 -5.68 -14.16 -2.25
CA THR A 183 -5.46 -13.59 -0.92
C THR A 183 -3.97 -13.62 -0.57
N VAL A 184 -3.45 -12.46 -0.20
CA VAL A 184 -2.04 -12.23 0.15
C VAL A 184 -1.97 -11.67 1.56
N ARG A 185 -0.93 -12.03 2.30
CA ARG A 185 -0.66 -11.54 3.66
C ARG A 185 0.71 -10.88 3.72
N THR A 186 0.84 -9.88 4.59
CA THR A 186 2.12 -9.31 5.03
C THR A 186 2.96 -10.36 5.76
N ALA A 187 4.27 -10.35 5.58
CA ALA A 187 5.18 -11.26 6.30
C ALA A 187 5.54 -10.76 7.71
N ASP A 188 5.28 -9.48 8.00
CA ASP A 188 5.74 -8.81 9.21
C ASP A 188 4.73 -8.94 10.36
N ASN A 189 5.02 -9.87 11.27
CA ASN A 189 4.44 -9.92 12.60
C ASN A 189 4.98 -8.76 13.43
N THR A 190 4.31 -7.61 13.43
CA THR A 190 4.54 -6.59 14.47
C THR A 190 3.87 -7.05 15.76
N VAL A 191 4.63 -7.78 16.58
CA VAL A 191 4.22 -8.20 17.91
C VAL A 191 4.23 -6.97 18.84
N MET A 192 3.12 -6.23 18.87
CA MET A 192 2.79 -5.34 19.97
C MET A 192 1.82 -6.10 20.87
N ASN A 193 2.18 -6.23 22.14
CA ASN A 193 1.36 -6.83 23.18
C ASN A 193 0.04 -6.06 23.32
N SER A 194 -1.01 -6.41 22.55
CA SER A 194 -2.44 -6.33 22.90
C SER A 194 -3.38 -6.27 21.69
N GLU A 195 -2.91 -6.09 20.46
CA GLU A 195 -3.75 -6.16 19.25
C GLU A 195 -2.94 -6.74 18.10
N THR A 196 -3.56 -7.60 17.30
CA THR A 196 -2.98 -8.21 16.09
C THR A 196 -2.82 -7.15 14.98
N THR A 197 -2.13 -6.04 15.28
CA THR A 197 -1.75 -5.01 14.32
C THR A 197 -0.51 -5.51 13.58
N GLY A 198 -0.69 -6.39 12.60
CA GLY A 198 0.43 -6.92 11.79
C GLY A 198 0.01 -7.87 10.68
N ASP A 199 -1.04 -8.66 10.90
CA ASP A 199 -1.56 -9.60 9.90
C ASP A 199 -2.59 -8.93 9.00
N GLN A 200 -2.10 -8.14 8.05
CA GLN A 200 -2.95 -7.51 7.05
C GLN A 200 -3.08 -8.43 5.84
N THR A 201 -4.31 -8.83 5.57
CA THR A 201 -4.65 -9.64 4.41
C THR A 201 -5.35 -8.79 3.37
N VAL A 202 -4.96 -8.98 2.12
CA VAL A 202 -5.59 -8.36 0.96
C VAL A 202 -6.13 -9.46 0.08
N THR A 203 -7.43 -9.41 -0.21
CA THR A 203 -8.04 -10.30 -1.19
C THR A 203 -8.41 -9.51 -2.44
N ILE A 204 -7.98 -10.00 -3.60
CA ILE A 204 -8.33 -9.48 -4.91
C ILE A 204 -9.14 -10.57 -5.62
N SER A 205 -10.28 -10.17 -6.18
CA SER A 205 -11.06 -11.00 -7.09
C SER A 205 -11.08 -10.36 -8.46
N SER A 206 -10.93 -11.17 -9.52
CA SER A 206 -10.97 -10.69 -10.90
C SER A 206 -11.45 -11.79 -11.83
N SER A 207 -12.17 -11.42 -12.88
CA SER A 207 -12.66 -12.36 -13.88
C SER A 207 -12.19 -11.97 -15.28
N VAL A 208 -12.03 -12.98 -16.14
CA VAL A 208 -11.61 -12.84 -17.52
C VAL A 208 -12.29 -13.88 -18.42
N MET A 209 -12.54 -13.49 -19.66
CA MET A 209 -12.93 -14.39 -20.75
C MET A 209 -11.76 -14.49 -21.75
N PRO A 210 -11.41 -15.69 -22.23
CA PRO A 210 -10.42 -15.85 -23.29
C PRO A 210 -10.84 -15.16 -24.60
N ARG A 211 -9.87 -14.75 -25.42
CA ARG A 211 -10.18 -14.28 -26.78
C ARG A 211 -10.76 -15.43 -27.60
N ARG A 212 -11.84 -15.16 -28.33
CA ARG A 212 -12.33 -16.11 -29.34
C ARG A 212 -11.55 -15.88 -30.62
N ASN A 213 -10.56 -16.73 -30.84
CA ASN A 213 -9.89 -16.83 -32.13
C ASN A 213 -10.85 -17.55 -33.10
N VAL A 214 -11.67 -16.79 -33.80
CA VAL A 214 -12.50 -17.30 -34.90
C VAL A 214 -11.66 -17.21 -36.17
N TRP A 215 -11.19 -18.35 -36.65
CA TRP A 215 -10.58 -18.49 -37.98
C TRP A 215 -11.43 -19.46 -38.80
#